data_AF-A0A1V5B1I8-F1
#
_entry.id   AF-A0A1V5B1I8-F1
#
_cell.length_a   1.000
_cell.length_b   1.000
_cell.length_c   1.000
_cell.angle_alpha   90.00
_cell.angle_beta   90.00
_cell.angle_gamma   90.00
#
_symmetry.space_group_name_H-M   'P 1'
#
loop_
_entity.id
_entity.type
_entity.pdbx_description
1 polymer ?
#
loop_
_entity_poly.entity_id
_entity_poly.type
_entity_poly.pdbx_seq_one_letter_code
_entity_poly.pdbx_strand_id
1 'polypeptide(L)'
;MAISKEERSKYNKKYYQEHKKQRQEAARKWYEENKDKLDKEKLKDYHKAYYEANRDKWPRRTREQQDKYNATRRERYANDPNLRKEISDKVKDYHKRYPMAKKSQRIKKKYGISLQEFNTLLESQGGKCAICGYSDLSDKNFFPVVDHDHVEGRIRGLLCMNCNMGIGKFKEDVSRLQSAISYLEGFNG
;
A
#
# COMPACT_ATOMS: atom_id res chain seq x y z
N MET A 1 6.45 -42.79 30.82
CA MET A 1 5.19 -42.01 30.92
C MET A 1 5.07 -41.13 29.69
N ALA A 2 3.98 -41.24 28.92
CA ALA A 2 3.77 -40.42 27.73
C ALA A 2 3.37 -39.00 28.16
N ILE A 3 4.16 -38.00 27.77
CA ILE A 3 3.87 -36.58 28.02
C ILE A 3 2.54 -36.23 27.36
N SER A 4 1.62 -35.62 28.11
CA SER A 4 0.32 -35.23 27.59
C SER A 4 0.44 -34.21 26.45
N LYS A 5 -0.62 -34.10 25.64
CA LYS A 5 -0.69 -33.15 24.53
C LYS A 5 -0.51 -31.70 24.99
N GLU A 6 -1.01 -31.36 26.18
CA GLU A 6 -0.92 -30.03 26.77
C GLU A 6 0.47 -29.72 27.30
N GLU A 7 1.11 -30.67 27.98
CA GLU A 7 2.50 -30.54 28.45
C GLU A 7 3.46 -30.39 27.26
N ARG A 8 3.25 -31.18 26.19
CA ARG A 8 4.02 -31.07 24.95
C ARG A 8 3.81 -29.72 24.27
N SER A 9 2.57 -29.20 24.26
CA SER A 9 2.26 -27.87 23.70
C SER A 9 2.97 -26.75 24.46
N LYS A 10 2.94 -26.80 25.80
CA LYS A 10 3.62 -25.84 26.68
C LYS A 10 5.14 -25.89 26.50
N TYR A 11 5.72 -27.09 26.48
CA TYR A 11 7.14 -27.29 26.23
C TYR A 11 7.56 -26.72 24.87
N ASN A 12 6.84 -27.08 23.81
CA ASN A 12 7.12 -26.57 22.46
C ASN A 12 7.05 -25.05 22.43
N LYS A 13 6.01 -24.44 23.02
CA LYS A 13 5.87 -22.99 23.08
C LYS A 13 7.07 -22.33 23.75
N LYS A 14 7.52 -22.86 24.89
CA LYS A 14 8.71 -22.37 25.61
C LYS A 14 9.97 -22.51 24.76
N TYR A 15 10.19 -23.71 24.21
CA TYR A 15 11.32 -23.99 23.31
C TYR A 15 11.37 -23.04 22.10
N TYR A 16 10.23 -22.81 21.43
CA TYR A 16 10.15 -21.88 20.31
C TYR A 16 10.44 -20.43 20.70
N GLN A 17 10.09 -20.01 21.93
CA GLN A 17 10.39 -18.67 22.43
C GLN A 17 11.87 -18.51 22.73
N GLU A 18 12.47 -19.47 23.43
CA GLU A 18 13.89 -19.46 23.84
C GLU A 18 14.83 -19.53 22.63
N HIS A 19 14.50 -20.36 21.64
CA HIS A 19 15.34 -20.56 20.46
C HIS A 19 14.93 -19.70 19.25
N LYS A 20 14.05 -18.70 19.44
CA LYS A 20 13.47 -17.91 18.35
C LYS A 20 14.53 -17.27 17.44
N LYS A 21 15.52 -16.59 18.03
CA LYS A 21 16.57 -15.87 17.28
C LYS A 21 17.46 -16.83 16.49
N GLN A 22 17.99 -17.85 17.16
CA GLN A 22 18.84 -18.87 16.53
C GLN A 22 18.14 -19.56 15.35
N ARG A 23 16.84 -19.87 15.49
CA ARG A 23 16.05 -20.45 14.40
C ARG A 23 15.80 -19.48 13.26
N GLN A 24 15.57 -18.19 13.55
CA GLN A 24 15.41 -17.16 12.53
C GLN A 24 16.70 -16.97 11.71
N GLU A 25 17.85 -16.97 12.38
CA GLU A 25 19.17 -16.87 11.73
C GLU A 25 19.46 -18.11 10.89
N ALA A 26 19.22 -19.32 11.43
CA ALA A 26 19.38 -20.56 10.68
C ALA A 26 18.46 -20.61 9.45
N ALA A 27 17.19 -20.21 9.58
CA ALA A 27 16.25 -20.16 8.47
C ALA A 27 16.67 -19.14 7.40
N ARG A 28 17.15 -17.97 7.82
CA ARG A 28 17.68 -16.95 6.90
C ARG A 28 18.91 -17.46 6.16
N LYS A 29 19.88 -18.07 6.87
CA LYS A 29 21.09 -18.64 6.27
C LYS A 29 20.72 -19.70 5.23
N TRP A 30 19.85 -20.63 5.60
CA TRP A 30 19.35 -21.65 4.67
C TRP A 30 18.68 -21.03 3.44
N TYR A 31 17.84 -20.00 3.63
CA TYR A 31 17.18 -19.33 2.52
C TYR A 31 18.20 -18.68 1.57
N GLU A 32 19.19 -17.94 2.08
CA GLU A 32 20.21 -17.32 1.21
C GLU A 32 21.02 -18.35 0.42
N GLU A 33 21.36 -19.49 1.03
CA GLU A 33 22.11 -20.58 0.39
C GLU A 33 21.29 -21.38 -0.63
N ASN A 34 19.95 -21.31 -0.56
CA ASN A 34 19.06 -22.16 -1.36
C ASN A 34 18.05 -21.39 -2.21
N LYS A 35 17.99 -20.06 -2.13
CA LYS A 35 16.97 -19.24 -2.82
C LYS A 35 16.94 -19.44 -4.33
N ASP A 36 18.09 -19.71 -4.95
CA ASP A 36 18.18 -19.92 -6.40
C ASP A 36 17.69 -21.32 -6.81
N LYS A 37 17.65 -22.26 -5.86
CA LYS A 37 17.05 -23.60 -6.04
C LYS A 37 15.55 -23.59 -5.75
N LEU A 38 15.01 -22.49 -5.22
CA LEU A 38 13.58 -22.36 -4.92
C LEU A 38 12.81 -21.91 -6.16
N ASP A 39 12.14 -22.85 -6.81
CA ASP A 39 11.14 -22.53 -7.83
C ASP A 39 9.85 -22.02 -7.16
N LYS A 40 9.71 -20.70 -7.14
CA LYS A 40 8.57 -20.03 -6.47
C LYS A 40 7.24 -20.35 -7.13
N GLU A 41 7.22 -20.56 -8.45
CA GLU A 41 5.97 -20.85 -9.16
C GLU A 41 5.53 -22.29 -8.88
N LYS A 42 6.47 -23.26 -8.93
CA LYS A 42 6.16 -24.64 -8.50
C LYS A 42 5.69 -24.71 -7.05
N LEU A 43 6.30 -23.94 -6.15
CA LEU A 43 5.88 -23.92 -4.75
C LEU A 43 4.46 -23.36 -4.58
N LYS A 44 4.13 -22.32 -5.35
CA LYS A 44 2.80 -21.70 -5.37
C LYS A 44 1.75 -22.66 -5.92
N ASP A 45 2.06 -23.36 -7.01
CA ASP A 45 1.19 -24.37 -7.61
C ASP A 45 0.97 -25.56 -6.67
N TYR A 46 2.05 -26.04 -6.05
CA TYR A 46 1.99 -27.06 -5.01
C TYR A 46 1.07 -26.64 -3.86
N HIS A 47 1.24 -25.42 -3.32
CA HIS A 47 0.39 -24.93 -2.24
C HIS A 47 -1.06 -24.80 -2.68
N LYS A 48 -1.32 -24.29 -3.89
CA LYS A 48 -2.68 -24.19 -4.44
C LYS A 48 -3.33 -25.58 -4.50
N ALA A 49 -2.67 -26.55 -5.13
CA ALA A 49 -3.15 -27.93 -5.22
C ALA A 49 -3.35 -28.56 -3.84
N TYR A 50 -2.41 -28.34 -2.91
CA TYR A 50 -2.53 -28.82 -1.53
C TYR A 50 -3.76 -28.25 -0.82
N TYR A 51 -4.00 -26.94 -0.88
CA TYR A 51 -5.16 -26.32 -0.23
C TYR A 51 -6.48 -26.72 -0.89
N GLU A 52 -6.51 -26.90 -2.21
CA GLU A 52 -7.68 -27.40 -2.94
C GLU A 52 -8.01 -28.84 -2.53
N ALA A 53 -7.01 -29.72 -2.52
CA ALA A 53 -7.16 -31.12 -2.10
C ALA A 53 -7.47 -31.29 -0.60
N ASN A 54 -7.14 -30.29 0.24
CA ASN A 54 -7.34 -30.32 1.69
C ASN A 54 -8.32 -29.24 2.16
N ARG A 55 -9.31 -28.88 1.34
CA ARG A 55 -10.25 -27.80 1.64
C ARG A 55 -11.02 -28.02 2.95
N ASP A 56 -11.36 -29.28 3.25
CA ASP A 56 -12.10 -29.67 4.44
C ASP A 56 -11.29 -29.55 5.74
N LYS A 57 -9.95 -29.52 5.64
CA LYS A 57 -9.06 -29.29 6.79
C LYS A 57 -9.10 -27.84 7.27
N TRP A 58 -9.51 -26.91 6.39
CA TRP A 58 -9.53 -25.47 6.64
C TRP A 58 -10.84 -24.86 6.15
N PRO A 59 -11.99 -25.26 6.72
CA PRO A 59 -13.28 -24.75 6.30
C PRO A 59 -13.33 -23.24 6.49
N ARG A 60 -13.95 -22.54 5.54
CA ARG A 60 -14.20 -21.11 5.69
C ARG A 60 -15.16 -20.90 6.85
N ARG A 61 -14.88 -19.89 7.67
CA ARG A 61 -15.78 -19.49 8.75
C ARG A 61 -17.16 -19.14 8.18
N THR A 62 -18.21 -19.57 8.85
CA THR A 62 -19.55 -19.05 8.60
C THR A 62 -19.58 -17.55 8.93
N ARG A 63 -20.60 -16.84 8.42
CA ARG A 63 -20.78 -15.41 8.73
C ARG A 63 -20.88 -15.16 10.23
N GLU A 64 -21.65 -15.99 10.94
CA GLU A 64 -21.79 -15.91 12.41
C GLU A 64 -20.46 -16.13 13.14
N GLN A 65 -19.68 -17.14 12.75
CA GLN A 65 -18.34 -17.38 13.32
C GLN A 65 -17.40 -16.20 13.05
N GLN A 66 -17.48 -15.60 11.86
CA GLN A 66 -16.69 -14.44 11.47
C GLN A 66 -17.08 -13.20 12.28
N ASP A 67 -18.38 -12.99 12.49
CA ASP A 67 -18.91 -11.87 13.28
C ASP A 67 -18.52 -12.00 14.75
N LYS A 68 -18.61 -13.20 15.34
CA LYS A 68 -18.15 -13.50 16.69
C LYS A 68 -16.65 -13.22 16.85
N TYR A 69 -15.83 -13.71 15.91
CA TYR A 69 -14.38 -13.44 15.91
C TYR A 69 -14.07 -11.93 15.83
N ASN A 70 -14.77 -11.21 14.96
CA ASN A 70 -14.61 -9.76 14.81
C ASN A 70 -15.05 -9.00 16.07
N ALA A 71 -16.15 -9.42 16.70
CA ALA A 71 -16.64 -8.84 17.95
C ALA A 71 -15.61 -8.99 19.08
N THR A 72 -15.10 -10.21 19.33
CA THR A 72 -14.05 -10.45 20.33
C THR A 72 -12.78 -9.64 20.04
N ARG A 73 -12.39 -9.50 18.77
CA ARG A 73 -11.23 -8.68 18.39
C ARG A 73 -11.44 -7.19 18.71
N ARG A 74 -12.65 -6.66 18.43
CA ARG A 74 -13.02 -5.26 18.73
C ARG A 74 -13.05 -5.01 20.22
N GLU A 75 -13.66 -5.91 20.99
CA GLU A 75 -13.72 -5.85 22.44
C GLU A 75 -12.32 -5.84 23.06
N ARG A 76 -11.43 -6.75 22.64
CA ARG A 76 -10.04 -6.76 23.10
C ARG A 76 -9.33 -5.45 22.81
N TYR A 77 -9.50 -4.89 21.62
CA TYR A 77 -8.91 -3.59 21.27
C TYR A 77 -9.48 -2.43 22.11
N ALA A 78 -10.78 -2.49 22.46
CA ALA A 78 -11.44 -1.50 23.31
C ALA A 78 -10.99 -1.59 24.78
N ASN A 79 -10.67 -2.79 25.27
CA ASN A 79 -10.38 -3.03 26.69
C ASN A 79 -8.88 -3.13 27.03
N ASP A 80 -7.99 -3.23 26.04
CA ASP A 80 -6.54 -3.41 26.26
C ASP A 80 -5.74 -2.19 25.74
N PRO A 81 -5.40 -1.21 26.63
CA PRO A 81 -4.58 -0.06 26.25
C PRO A 81 -3.18 -0.44 25.74
N ASN A 82 -2.59 -1.51 26.27
CA ASN A 82 -1.26 -1.97 25.86
C ASN A 82 -1.29 -2.50 24.42
N LEU A 83 -2.33 -3.24 24.05
CA LEU A 83 -2.55 -3.67 22.67
C LEU A 83 -2.70 -2.48 21.71
N ARG A 84 -3.47 -1.44 22.10
CA ARG A 84 -3.59 -0.22 21.29
C ARG A 84 -2.24 0.46 21.08
N LYS A 85 -1.45 0.57 22.15
CA LYS A 85 -0.10 1.15 22.09
C LYS A 85 0.81 0.31 21.19
N GLU A 86 0.83 -1.01 21.34
CA GLU A 86 1.64 -1.91 20.51
C GLU A 86 1.29 -1.79 19.02
N ILE A 87 -0.01 -1.74 18.69
CA ILE A 87 -0.48 -1.55 17.31
C ILE A 87 -0.03 -0.17 16.80
N SER A 88 -0.21 0.88 17.59
CA SER A 88 0.22 2.25 17.23
C SER A 88 1.72 2.31 16.97
N ASP A 89 2.54 1.73 17.84
CA ASP A 89 3.99 1.71 17.73
C ASP A 89 4.44 0.93 16.48
N LYS A 90 3.80 -0.20 16.18
CA LYS A 90 4.03 -0.96 14.94
C LYS A 90 3.68 -0.17 13.68
N VAL A 91 2.57 0.56 13.69
CA VAL A 91 2.17 1.41 12.55
C VAL A 91 3.16 2.56 12.36
N LYS A 92 3.61 3.19 13.44
CA LYS A 92 4.64 4.24 13.39
C LYS A 92 5.97 3.71 12.85
N ASP A 93 6.43 2.57 13.35
CA ASP A 93 7.65 1.91 12.88
C ASP A 93 7.56 1.52 11.40
N TYR A 94 6.42 0.97 10.96
CA TYR A 94 6.17 0.67 9.54
C TYR A 94 6.26 1.93 8.67
N HIS A 95 5.59 3.02 9.05
CA HIS A 95 5.65 4.28 8.29
C HIS A 95 7.06 4.89 8.29
N LYS A 96 7.83 4.73 9.37
CA LYS A 96 9.22 5.16 9.44
C LYS A 96 10.11 4.37 8.48
N ARG A 97 9.94 3.04 8.42
CA ARG A 97 10.70 2.16 7.52
C ARG A 97 10.30 2.32 6.06
N TYR A 98 9.02 2.59 5.80
CA TYR A 98 8.45 2.67 4.45
C TYR A 98 7.69 3.99 4.23
N PRO A 99 8.40 5.13 4.21
CA PRO A 99 7.77 6.45 4.14
C PRO A 99 6.94 6.66 2.87
N MET A 100 7.27 5.95 1.78
CA MET A 100 6.54 6.02 0.51
C MET A 100 5.40 5.00 0.39
N ALA A 101 5.22 4.06 1.32
CA ALA A 101 4.19 3.02 1.21
C ALA A 101 2.77 3.61 1.12
N LYS A 102 2.48 4.61 1.97
CA LYS A 102 1.18 5.31 1.96
C LYS A 102 0.96 6.07 0.65
N LYS A 103 1.99 6.74 0.12
CA LYS A 103 1.93 7.44 -1.17
C LYS A 103 1.68 6.46 -2.30
N SER A 104 2.46 5.39 -2.37
CA SER A 104 2.33 4.31 -3.37
C SER A 104 0.94 3.70 -3.36
N GLN A 105 0.41 3.35 -2.19
CA GLN A 105 -0.94 2.80 -2.05
C GLN A 105 -2.01 3.79 -2.54
N ARG A 106 -1.89 5.07 -2.18
CA ARG A 106 -2.85 6.11 -2.59
C ARG A 106 -2.84 6.28 -4.11
N ILE A 107 -1.66 6.38 -4.71
CA ILE A 107 -1.49 6.54 -6.17
C ILE A 107 -2.10 5.34 -6.89
N LYS A 108 -1.73 4.12 -6.48
CA LYS A 108 -2.25 2.89 -7.08
C LYS A 108 -3.77 2.78 -6.97
N LYS A 109 -4.32 3.09 -5.79
CA LYS A 109 -5.77 3.00 -5.55
C LYS A 109 -6.54 4.03 -6.37
N LYS A 110 -6.04 5.25 -6.48
CA LYS A 110 -6.78 6.36 -7.10
C LYS A 110 -6.58 6.44 -8.62
N TYR A 111 -5.37 6.13 -9.10
CA TYR A 111 -4.97 6.38 -10.48
C TYR A 111 -4.49 5.11 -11.21
N GLY A 112 -4.48 3.95 -10.56
CA GLY A 112 -4.08 2.68 -11.18
C GLY A 112 -2.57 2.50 -11.39
N ILE A 113 -1.75 3.54 -11.25
CA ILE A 113 -0.31 3.47 -11.50
C ILE A 113 0.50 3.15 -10.23
N SER A 114 1.66 2.54 -10.43
CA SER A 114 2.69 2.30 -9.43
C SER A 114 3.45 3.58 -9.08
N LEU A 115 4.19 3.53 -7.97
CA LEU A 115 5.10 4.63 -7.60
C LEU A 115 6.24 4.80 -8.62
N GLN A 116 6.65 3.71 -9.28
CA GLN A 116 7.67 3.76 -10.32
C GLN A 116 7.16 4.52 -11.54
N GLU A 117 5.97 4.16 -12.05
CA GLU A 117 5.34 4.87 -13.17
C GLU A 117 5.11 6.36 -12.84
N PHE A 118 4.71 6.68 -11.60
CA PHE A 118 4.60 8.08 -11.15
C PHE A 118 5.93 8.81 -11.23
N ASN A 119 7.03 8.19 -10.79
CA ASN A 119 8.35 8.81 -10.82
C ASN A 119 8.86 8.95 -12.27
N THR A 120 8.65 7.94 -13.12
CA THR A 120 8.98 8.01 -14.55
C THR A 120 8.23 9.15 -15.23
N LEU A 121 6.94 9.37 -14.91
CA LEU A 121 6.17 10.50 -15.41
C LEU A 121 6.71 11.85 -14.93
N LEU A 122 7.16 11.93 -13.67
CA LEU A 122 7.79 13.13 -13.13
C LEU A 122 9.12 13.43 -13.86
N GLU A 123 9.93 12.40 -14.07
CA GLU A 123 11.21 12.50 -14.77
C GLU A 123 11.02 12.88 -16.24
N SER A 124 10.04 12.31 -16.94
CA SER A 124 9.73 12.67 -18.33
C SER A 124 9.25 14.11 -18.48
N GLN A 125 8.70 14.71 -17.42
CA GLN A 125 8.35 16.13 -17.36
C GLN A 125 9.51 17.02 -16.87
N GLY A 126 10.72 16.48 -16.74
CA GLY A 126 11.89 17.22 -16.25
C GLY A 126 11.79 17.64 -14.78
N GLY A 127 10.95 16.97 -13.98
CA GLY A 127 10.69 17.31 -12.59
C GLY A 127 9.80 18.55 -12.40
N LYS A 128 8.99 18.91 -13.40
CA LYS A 128 8.22 20.16 -13.42
C LYS A 128 6.73 19.94 -13.69
N CYS A 129 5.91 20.89 -13.28
CA CYS A 129 4.52 21.01 -13.69
C CYS A 129 4.43 21.09 -15.22
N ALA A 130 3.61 20.25 -15.84
CA ALA A 130 3.46 20.20 -17.30
C ALA A 130 2.88 21.48 -17.92
N ILE A 131 2.30 22.38 -17.11
CA ILE A 131 1.67 23.62 -17.59
C ILE A 131 2.54 24.84 -17.27
N CYS A 132 2.80 25.12 -16.00
CA CYS A 132 3.51 26.35 -15.61
C CYS A 132 5.00 26.16 -15.34
N GLY A 133 5.53 24.93 -15.43
CA GLY A 133 6.95 24.66 -15.18
C GLY A 133 7.39 24.73 -13.71
N TYR A 134 6.48 24.93 -12.76
CA TYR A 134 6.80 24.90 -11.32
C TYR A 134 7.47 23.58 -10.92
N SER A 135 8.57 23.64 -10.17
CA SER A 135 9.46 22.50 -9.95
C SER A 135 9.87 22.25 -8.49
N ASP A 136 9.30 22.98 -7.54
CA ASP A 136 9.60 22.76 -6.12
C ASP A 136 8.85 21.54 -5.60
N LEU A 137 9.61 20.50 -5.23
CA LEU A 137 9.12 19.22 -4.74
C LEU A 137 9.05 19.15 -3.20
N SER A 138 9.37 20.25 -2.50
CA SER A 138 9.40 20.30 -1.03
C SER A 138 7.98 20.18 -0.45
N ASP A 139 7.00 20.86 -1.04
CA ASP A 139 5.59 20.76 -0.66
C ASP A 139 4.83 19.74 -1.52
N LYS A 140 4.73 18.52 -0.99
CA LYS A 140 4.04 17.39 -1.62
C LYS A 140 2.52 17.54 -1.72
N ASN A 141 1.92 18.51 -1.01
CA ASN A 141 0.50 18.84 -1.16
C ASN A 141 0.29 19.80 -2.34
N PHE A 142 1.31 20.60 -2.65
CA PHE A 142 1.29 21.53 -3.77
C PHE A 142 1.78 20.91 -5.08
N PHE A 143 2.88 20.16 -5.06
CA PHE A 143 3.46 19.52 -6.24
C PHE A 143 4.27 18.26 -5.86
N PRO A 144 4.21 17.15 -6.64
CA PRO A 144 3.41 16.93 -7.85
C PRO A 144 2.01 16.35 -7.57
N VAL A 145 1.00 16.87 -8.27
CA VAL A 145 -0.39 16.37 -8.26
C VAL A 145 -0.66 15.63 -9.57
N VAL A 146 -1.23 14.42 -9.49
CA VAL A 146 -1.63 13.65 -10.68
C VAL A 146 -2.88 14.26 -11.29
N ASP A 147 -2.76 14.68 -12.53
CA ASP A 147 -3.85 15.16 -13.36
C ASP A 147 -4.36 14.04 -14.27
N HIS A 148 -5.67 13.92 -14.40
CA HIS A 148 -6.34 12.85 -15.15
C HIS A 148 -7.65 13.37 -15.72
N ASP A 149 -8.03 12.81 -16.87
CA ASP A 149 -9.33 13.05 -17.47
C ASP A 149 -10.45 12.39 -16.63
N HIS A 150 -11.54 13.09 -16.39
CA HIS A 150 -12.65 12.60 -15.56
C HIS A 150 -13.65 11.68 -16.30
N VAL A 151 -13.52 11.50 -17.62
CA VAL A 151 -14.38 10.60 -18.41
C VAL A 151 -13.78 9.21 -18.50
N GLU A 152 -12.53 9.11 -18.92
CA GLU A 152 -11.82 7.85 -19.17
C GLU A 152 -10.82 7.50 -18.06
N GLY A 153 -10.53 8.42 -17.13
CA GLY A 153 -9.55 8.22 -16.07
C GLY A 153 -8.09 8.23 -16.55
N ARG A 154 -7.85 8.61 -17.81
CA ARG A 154 -6.51 8.62 -18.40
C ARG A 154 -5.66 9.70 -17.74
N ILE A 155 -4.46 9.34 -17.30
CA ILE A 155 -3.50 10.28 -16.71
C ILE A 155 -2.97 11.18 -17.82
N ARG A 156 -3.10 12.50 -17.61
CA ARG A 156 -2.58 13.53 -18.53
C ARG A 156 -1.16 13.93 -18.19
N GLY A 157 -0.85 14.03 -16.89
CA GLY A 157 0.47 14.45 -16.41
C GLY A 157 0.51 14.75 -14.91
N LEU A 158 1.61 15.35 -14.48
CA LEU A 158 1.78 15.91 -13.14
C LEU A 158 1.73 17.44 -13.19
N LEU A 159 0.86 18.03 -12.38
CA LEU A 159 0.65 19.46 -12.29
C LEU A 159 0.95 19.97 -10.88
N CYS A 160 1.20 21.27 -10.73
CA CYS A 160 1.06 21.91 -9.44
C CYS A 160 -0.42 22.07 -9.09
N MET A 161 -0.73 22.21 -7.81
CA MET A 161 -2.09 22.33 -7.31
C MET A 161 -2.86 23.48 -7.98
N ASN A 162 -2.21 24.61 -8.22
CA ASN A 162 -2.85 25.76 -8.87
C ASN A 162 -3.28 25.45 -10.31
N CYS A 163 -2.41 24.85 -11.13
CA CYS A 163 -2.74 24.48 -12.50
C CYS A 163 -3.84 23.42 -12.54
N ASN A 164 -3.74 22.39 -11.68
CA ASN A 164 -4.74 21.33 -11.59
C ASN A 164 -6.12 21.88 -11.19
N MET A 165 -6.17 22.74 -10.18
CA MET A 165 -7.41 23.41 -9.77
C MET A 165 -7.92 24.36 -10.84
N GLY A 166 -7.04 25.09 -11.51
CA GLY A 166 -7.39 26.02 -12.59
C GLY A 166 -8.18 25.33 -13.69
N ILE A 167 -7.65 24.23 -14.23
CA ILE A 167 -8.36 23.40 -15.22
C ILE A 167 -9.72 22.93 -14.66
N GLY A 168 -9.74 22.43 -13.42
CA GLY A 168 -10.98 21.97 -12.78
C GLY A 168 -12.03 23.07 -12.60
N LYS A 169 -11.64 24.33 -12.37
CA LYS A 169 -12.57 25.47 -12.26
C LYS A 169 -13.23 25.81 -13.59
N PHE A 170 -12.53 25.58 -14.70
CA PHE A 170 -13.11 25.66 -16.04
C PHE A 170 -13.80 24.35 -16.47
N LYS A 171 -13.92 23.36 -15.57
CA LYS A 171 -14.55 22.05 -15.83
C LYS A 171 -13.95 21.32 -17.04
N GLU A 172 -12.65 21.53 -17.29
CA GLU A 172 -11.95 20.92 -18.43
C GLU A 172 -12.56 21.29 -19.80
N ASP A 173 -13.33 22.37 -19.85
CA ASP A 173 -14.00 22.85 -21.05
C ASP A 173 -13.07 23.79 -21.82
N VAL A 174 -12.61 23.32 -22.98
CA VAL A 174 -11.68 24.06 -23.85
C VAL A 174 -12.26 25.40 -24.30
N SER A 175 -13.56 25.46 -24.59
CA SER A 175 -14.22 26.69 -25.04
C SER A 175 -14.26 27.75 -23.93
N ARG A 176 -14.43 27.32 -22.67
CA ARG A 176 -14.34 28.23 -21.52
C ARG A 176 -12.92 28.74 -21.30
N LEU A 177 -11.92 27.88 -21.46
CA LEU A 177 -10.51 28.27 -21.35
C LEU A 177 -10.12 29.28 -22.44
N GLN A 178 -10.56 29.06 -23.69
CA GLN A 178 -10.37 30.01 -24.79
C GLN A 178 -11.05 31.35 -24.51
N SER A 179 -12.28 31.32 -23.99
CA SER A 179 -13.00 32.55 -23.61
C SER A 179 -12.27 33.32 -22.51
N ALA A 180 -11.64 32.62 -21.55
CA ALA A 180 -10.82 33.26 -20.52
C ALA A 180 -9.56 33.92 -21.10
N ILE A 181 -8.92 33.31 -22.11
CA ILE A 181 -7.79 33.92 -22.84
C ILE A 181 -8.26 35.20 -23.54
N SER A 182 -9.32 35.12 -24.36
CA SER A 182 -9.83 36.28 -25.11
C SER A 182 -10.27 37.42 -24.19
N TYR A 183 -10.86 37.09 -23.03
CA TYR A 183 -11.20 38.09 -22.01
C TYR A 183 -9.95 38.84 -21.52
N LEU A 184 -8.86 38.12 -21.19
CA LEU A 184 -7.62 38.74 -20.70
C LEU A 184 -6.92 39.58 -21.79
N GLU A 185 -6.89 39.09 -23.02
CA GLU A 185 -6.29 39.83 -24.16
C GLU A 185 -6.98 41.17 -24.40
N GLY A 186 -8.28 41.27 -24.13
CA GLY A 186 -9.04 42.53 -24.23
C GLY A 186 -8.63 43.63 -23.24
N PHE A 187 -7.82 43.32 -22.22
CA PHE A 187 -7.31 44.28 -21.23
C PHE A 187 -5.78 44.43 -21.24
N ASN A 188 -5.07 43.67 -22.07
CA ASN A 188 -3.60 43.72 -22.19
C ASN A 188 -3.13 44.68 -23.30
N GLY A 189 -3.93 45.69 -23.65
CA GLY A 189 -3.61 46.75 -24.60
C GLY A 189 -3.01 47.98 -23.94
#